data_AF-A0A5E3WRP5-F1
#
_entry.id   AF-A0A5E3WRP5-F1
#
_cell.length_a   1.000
_cell.length_b   1.000
_cell.length_c   1.000
_cell.angle_alpha   90.00
_cell.angle_beta   90.00
_cell.angle_gamma   90.00
#
_symmetry.space_group_name_H-M   'P 1'
#
loop_
_entity.id
_entity.type
_entity.pdbx_description
1 polymer ?
#
loop_
_entity_poly.entity_id
_entity_poly.type
_entity_poly.pdbx_seq_one_letter_code
_entity_poly.pdbx_strand_id
1 'polypeptide(L)'
;MSAAGGINAAQLAAILAAATTGGNPVGGTIQVPPNMAATLAAGVPAQAPHMPTMEQALLLAQSLNGIPLPQGHAQPPWPALAHLFQPLAQPQPLAQPEPQKEARDPLVEKEMVYRDARSEQLDKTLVHFLRAARSADMTRFAILETMDGRHGRSTEWWKNYYLTFTDEIERLVVSSSKGDDFDGPRRNRGTNDKPSSSASRPTVSVGQKRKARPSSPSPSPSEPEVIEVSTGRHAPVSRGSSGRTPKAPRRSMNQNDVDGDFEYSPSGSGGRSAYNLTIPTTLPKQAPSAPTTRIPCARGYVFTDEDLAYFVDVVLWHAKSVPDTGKKTICSALAKEASHHSYASWDTFYGRVRGQDVLSEGLRMVERERNKQG
;
A
#
# COMPACT_ATOMS: atom_id res chain seq x y z
N MET A 1 2.58 -25.51 -36.27
CA MET A 1 1.32 -26.02 -35.69
C MET A 1 1.53 -26.15 -34.19
N SER A 2 1.28 -25.08 -33.43
CA SER A 2 1.39 -25.10 -31.96
C SER A 2 0.01 -25.24 -31.36
N ALA A 3 -0.23 -26.36 -30.69
CA ALA A 3 -1.45 -26.58 -29.92
C ALA A 3 -1.34 -25.80 -28.61
N ALA A 4 -2.12 -24.71 -28.50
CA ALA A 4 -2.32 -24.01 -27.24
C ALA A 4 -3.27 -24.86 -26.37
N GLY A 5 -2.72 -25.53 -25.36
CA GLY A 5 -3.50 -26.23 -24.34
C GLY A 5 -4.13 -25.21 -23.38
N GLY A 6 -5.44 -24.98 -23.53
CA GLY A 6 -6.23 -24.19 -22.60
C GLY A 6 -6.45 -24.94 -21.28
N ILE A 7 -6.00 -24.34 -20.17
CA ILE A 7 -6.30 -24.82 -18.81
C ILE A 7 -7.80 -24.62 -18.57
N ASN A 8 -8.50 -25.69 -18.22
CA ASN A 8 -9.95 -25.62 -17.99
C ASN A 8 -10.27 -25.09 -16.58
N ALA A 9 -11.50 -24.62 -16.39
CA ALA A 9 -11.97 -24.06 -15.11
C ALA A 9 -11.86 -25.02 -13.91
N ALA A 10 -11.83 -26.34 -14.15
CA ALA A 10 -11.67 -27.33 -13.08
C ALA A 10 -10.21 -27.40 -12.57
N GLN A 11 -9.22 -27.19 -13.45
CA GLN A 11 -7.81 -27.12 -13.04
C GLN A 11 -7.52 -25.84 -12.25
N LEU A 12 -8.20 -24.74 -12.55
CA LEU A 12 -8.11 -23.49 -11.80
C LEU A 12 -8.72 -23.61 -10.39
N ALA A 13 -9.80 -24.39 -10.25
CA ALA A 13 -10.41 -24.68 -8.94
C ALA A 13 -9.53 -25.56 -8.04
N ALA A 14 -8.77 -26.50 -8.61
CA ALA A 14 -7.86 -27.36 -7.85
C ALA A 14 -6.65 -26.60 -7.27
N ILE A 15 -6.13 -25.60 -8.00
CA ILE A 15 -5.00 -24.78 -7.53
C ILE A 15 -5.42 -23.85 -6.38
N LEU A 16 -6.65 -23.34 -6.40
CA LEU A 16 -7.17 -22.53 -5.28
C LEU A 16 -7.50 -23.36 -4.02
N ALA A 17 -7.85 -24.64 -4.15
CA ALA A 17 -8.12 -25.50 -3.00
C ALA A 17 -6.84 -25.83 -2.20
N ALA A 18 -5.68 -25.93 -2.86
CA ALA A 18 -4.42 -26.29 -2.20
C ALA A 18 -3.84 -25.18 -1.29
N ALA A 19 -4.27 -23.93 -1.44
CA ALA A 19 -3.73 -22.79 -0.68
C ALA A 19 -4.39 -22.57 0.70
N THR A 20 -5.41 -23.35 1.07
CA THR A 20 -6.18 -23.12 2.32
C THR A 20 -5.93 -24.14 3.42
N THR A 21 -5.17 -25.21 3.16
CA THR A 21 -4.74 -26.19 4.17
C THR A 21 -3.36 -25.88 4.74
N GLY A 22 -3.25 -24.73 5.41
CA GLY A 22 -2.14 -24.42 6.32
C GLY A 22 -2.35 -25.13 7.66
N GLY A 23 -2.12 -26.45 7.69
CA GLY A 23 -2.12 -27.25 8.91
C GLY A 23 -0.94 -26.88 9.82
N ASN A 24 -1.27 -26.50 11.04
CA ASN A 24 -0.35 -26.15 12.12
C ASN A 24 0.31 -27.44 12.67
N PRO A 25 1.63 -27.66 12.58
CA PRO A 25 2.25 -28.81 13.22
C PRO A 25 2.39 -28.57 14.73
N VAL A 26 1.70 -29.43 15.47
CA VAL A 26 1.72 -29.59 16.93
C VAL A 26 3.13 -29.96 17.41
N GLY A 27 3.44 -29.48 18.62
CA GLY A 27 4.72 -29.54 19.31
C GLY A 27 5.49 -30.86 19.25
N GLY A 28 6.75 -30.74 18.83
CA GLY A 28 7.82 -31.70 19.12
C GLY A 28 8.69 -31.16 20.24
N THR A 29 8.59 -31.76 21.42
CA THR A 29 9.44 -31.48 22.59
C THR A 29 10.84 -32.03 22.32
N ILE A 30 11.82 -31.17 22.05
CA ILE A 30 13.23 -31.57 21.97
C ILE A 30 13.82 -31.58 23.37
N GLN A 31 14.13 -32.77 23.84
CA GLN A 31 14.84 -33.06 25.08
C GLN A 31 16.35 -32.85 24.85
N VAL A 32 16.92 -31.82 25.50
CA VAL A 32 18.36 -31.55 25.50
C VAL A 32 18.98 -32.18 26.75
N PRO A 33 20.07 -32.97 26.63
CA PRO A 33 20.77 -33.52 27.80
C PRO A 33 21.68 -32.46 28.47
N PRO A 34 21.86 -32.51 29.81
CA PRO A 34 22.78 -31.63 30.52
C PRO A 34 24.14 -32.31 30.68
N ASN A 35 25.20 -31.77 30.09
CA ASN A 35 26.55 -31.98 30.61
C ASN A 35 27.58 -30.99 30.03
N MET A 36 28.62 -30.74 30.82
CA MET A 36 29.80 -29.89 30.56
C MET A 36 29.66 -28.45 31.05
N ALA A 37 29.72 -28.31 32.38
CA ALA A 37 30.43 -27.21 33.00
C ALA A 37 31.92 -27.30 32.65
N ALA A 38 32.54 -26.15 32.38
CA ALA A 38 33.81 -25.68 32.97
C ALA A 38 34.67 -24.87 31.99
N THR A 39 35.29 -23.85 32.56
CA THR A 39 36.58 -23.23 32.16
C THR A 39 36.57 -22.27 30.97
N LEU A 40 36.59 -20.96 31.23
CA LEU A 40 37.85 -20.20 31.38
C LEU A 40 37.54 -18.71 31.49
N ALA A 41 37.98 -18.13 32.61
CA ALA A 41 38.19 -16.72 32.77
C ALA A 41 39.45 -16.30 32.00
N ALA A 42 39.35 -15.25 31.18
CA ALA A 42 40.50 -14.44 30.78
C ALA A 42 40.00 -13.03 30.44
N GLY A 43 40.44 -12.08 31.27
CA GLY A 43 40.17 -10.65 31.08
C GLY A 43 40.91 -10.09 29.87
N VAL A 44 40.27 -9.12 29.23
CA VAL A 44 40.87 -8.29 28.17
C VAL A 44 40.72 -6.83 28.59
N PRO A 45 41.82 -6.05 28.61
CA PRO A 45 41.78 -4.66 29.08
C PRO A 45 41.12 -3.74 28.06
N ALA A 46 40.38 -2.76 28.59
CA ALA A 46 39.81 -1.65 27.85
C ALA A 46 40.91 -0.79 27.20
N GLN A 47 40.96 -0.78 25.87
CA GLN A 47 41.66 0.26 25.12
C GLN A 47 40.66 1.37 24.76
N ALA A 48 40.96 2.58 25.22
CA ALA A 48 40.25 3.79 24.86
C ALA A 48 40.50 4.14 23.37
N PRO A 49 39.49 4.66 22.65
CA PRO A 49 39.68 5.12 21.28
C PRO A 49 40.45 6.45 21.27
N HIS A 50 41.65 6.40 20.69
CA HIS A 50 42.42 7.57 20.28
C HIS A 50 41.62 8.35 19.21
N MET A 51 41.20 9.57 19.51
CA MET A 51 40.65 10.50 18.54
C MET A 51 41.79 11.05 17.67
N PRO A 52 41.67 11.07 16.33
CA PRO A 52 42.64 11.73 15.46
C PRO A 52 42.56 13.25 15.66
N THR A 53 43.71 13.85 15.90
CA THR A 53 43.92 15.30 16.03
C THR A 53 43.65 16.01 14.71
N MET A 54 43.02 17.19 14.81
CA MET A 54 42.54 18.06 13.73
C MET A 54 43.63 18.51 12.72
N GLU A 55 44.91 18.25 13.00
CA GLU A 55 46.03 18.63 12.14
C GLU A 55 46.16 17.78 10.86
N GLN A 56 45.65 16.54 10.84
CA GLN A 56 45.69 15.73 9.61
C GLN A 56 44.65 16.13 8.56
N ALA A 57 43.63 16.90 8.95
CA ALA A 57 42.59 17.38 8.03
C ALA A 57 43.06 18.56 7.16
N LEU A 58 44.08 19.31 7.59
CA LEU A 58 44.55 20.48 6.83
C LEU A 58 45.52 20.11 5.69
N LEU A 59 46.12 18.92 5.73
CA LEU A 59 47.09 18.46 4.73
C LEU A 59 46.44 17.85 3.48
N LEU A 60 45.19 17.41 3.54
CA LEU A 60 44.46 16.91 2.36
C LEU A 60 43.79 18.02 1.52
N ALA A 61 43.66 19.24 2.06
CA ALA A 61 42.99 20.34 1.37
C ALA A 61 43.88 21.05 0.31
N GLN A 62 45.19 20.75 0.25
CA GLN A 62 46.12 21.43 -0.67
C GLN A 62 46.40 20.69 -1.99
N SER A 63 45.84 19.50 -2.22
CA SER A 63 46.20 18.69 -3.40
C SER A 63 45.25 18.74 -4.60
N LEU A 64 44.35 19.73 -4.70
CA LEU A 64 43.36 19.85 -5.79
C LEU A 64 43.39 21.20 -6.52
N ASN A 65 44.57 21.77 -6.76
CA ASN A 65 44.77 22.86 -7.71
C ASN A 65 45.65 22.40 -8.87
N GLY A 66 45.03 22.05 -10.00
CA GLY A 66 45.77 21.80 -11.23
C GLY A 66 44.97 21.08 -12.30
N ILE A 67 44.07 21.79 -12.99
CA ILE A 67 43.64 21.40 -14.34
C ILE A 67 43.90 22.58 -15.28
N PRO A 68 44.81 22.44 -16.27
CA PRO A 68 45.08 23.47 -17.25
C PRO A 68 43.96 23.55 -18.31
N LEU A 69 43.52 24.77 -18.62
CA LEU A 69 42.74 25.07 -19.82
C LEU A 69 43.62 24.96 -21.08
N PRO A 70 43.18 24.30 -22.16
CA PRO A 70 43.77 24.54 -23.46
C PRO A 70 43.26 25.86 -24.06
N GLN A 71 44.20 26.79 -24.22
CA GLN A 71 44.14 27.96 -25.09
C GLN A 71 44.23 27.59 -26.58
N GLY A 72 43.59 28.42 -27.41
CA GLY A 72 43.87 28.60 -28.84
C GLY A 72 42.83 27.93 -29.74
N HIS A 73 42.10 28.62 -30.61
CA HIS A 73 42.63 29.52 -31.64
C HIS A 73 41.65 30.64 -31.98
N ALA A 74 42.22 31.78 -32.33
CA ALA A 74 41.56 33.00 -32.77
C ALA A 74 41.08 32.93 -34.23
N GLN A 75 39.90 33.47 -34.51
CA GLN A 75 39.49 34.06 -35.80
C GLN A 75 38.56 35.26 -35.50
N PRO A 76 38.79 36.45 -36.10
CA PRO A 76 38.09 37.69 -35.78
C PRO A 76 36.72 37.85 -36.49
N PRO A 77 35.90 38.86 -36.10
CA PRO A 77 34.46 38.90 -36.32
C PRO A 77 34.06 39.85 -37.46
N TRP A 78 33.33 39.37 -38.48
CA TRP A 78 32.56 40.23 -39.39
C TRP A 78 31.33 39.50 -39.93
N PRO A 79 30.14 39.77 -39.37
CA PRO A 79 29.02 40.10 -40.26
C PRO A 79 28.19 41.28 -39.72
N ALA A 80 28.86 42.34 -39.27
CA ALA A 80 28.19 43.56 -38.79
C ALA A 80 27.87 44.59 -39.90
N LEU A 81 28.11 44.29 -41.19
CA LEU A 81 27.89 45.26 -42.29
C LEU A 81 26.90 44.81 -43.38
N ALA A 82 26.30 43.62 -43.28
CA ALA A 82 25.34 43.16 -44.28
C ALA A 82 23.92 43.74 -44.13
N HIS A 83 23.64 44.53 -43.08
CA HIS A 83 22.30 45.07 -42.81
C HIS A 83 22.05 46.50 -43.32
N LEU A 84 23.01 47.14 -44.00
CA LEU A 84 22.84 48.52 -44.48
C LEU A 84 22.17 48.66 -45.86
N PHE A 85 21.78 47.56 -46.51
CA PHE A 85 21.06 47.57 -47.79
C PHE A 85 19.83 46.68 -47.77
N GLN A 86 18.98 46.83 -46.74
CA GLN A 86 17.62 46.32 -46.82
C GLN A 86 16.76 47.35 -47.56
N PRO A 87 16.18 47.03 -48.73
CA PRO A 87 15.21 47.91 -49.38
C PRO A 87 14.06 48.16 -48.41
N LEU A 88 13.58 49.41 -48.34
CA LEU A 88 12.42 49.80 -47.54
C LEU A 88 11.27 48.80 -47.80
N ALA A 89 11.11 47.85 -46.89
CA ALA A 89 9.98 46.96 -46.88
C ALA A 89 8.74 47.81 -46.59
N GLN A 90 7.70 47.56 -47.37
CA GLN A 90 6.36 48.10 -47.19
C GLN A 90 5.95 48.08 -45.70
N PRO A 91 5.15 49.06 -45.25
CA PRO A 91 4.55 49.01 -43.92
C PRO A 91 3.81 47.68 -43.77
N GLN A 92 4.38 46.79 -42.95
CA GLN A 92 3.74 45.55 -42.56
C GLN A 92 2.45 45.92 -41.84
N PRO A 93 1.28 45.36 -42.22
CA PRO A 93 0.07 45.54 -41.45
C PRO A 93 0.35 45.07 -40.01
N LEU A 94 -0.03 45.90 -39.04
CA LEU A 94 0.01 45.60 -37.61
C LEU A 94 -0.39 44.14 -37.40
N ALA A 95 0.57 43.30 -37.02
CA ALA A 95 0.32 41.92 -36.65
C ALA A 95 -0.72 41.95 -35.53
N GLN A 96 -1.93 41.50 -35.84
CA GLN A 96 -2.93 41.22 -34.82
C GLN A 96 -2.27 40.30 -33.79
N PRO A 97 -2.36 40.62 -32.49
CA PRO A 97 -1.87 39.72 -31.46
C PRO A 97 -2.53 38.36 -31.70
N GLU A 98 -1.72 37.34 -32.01
CA GLU A 98 -2.22 35.97 -32.08
C GLU A 98 -2.99 35.73 -30.78
N PRO A 99 -4.23 35.23 -30.84
CA PRO A 99 -5.01 34.94 -29.65
C PRO A 99 -4.16 34.01 -28.81
N GLN A 100 -3.65 34.52 -27.68
CA GLN A 100 -2.88 33.74 -26.73
C GLN A 100 -3.74 32.53 -26.42
N LYS A 101 -3.27 31.34 -26.84
CA LYS A 101 -3.86 30.07 -26.42
C LYS A 101 -3.74 30.05 -24.91
N GLU A 102 -4.80 30.50 -24.27
CA GLU A 102 -5.00 30.46 -22.84
C GLU A 102 -4.60 29.06 -22.40
N ALA A 103 -3.53 28.99 -21.60
CA ALA A 103 -2.92 27.74 -21.21
C ALA A 103 -3.96 26.96 -20.39
N ARG A 104 -4.70 26.09 -21.06
CA ARG A 104 -5.68 25.22 -20.41
C ARG A 104 -4.93 24.37 -19.40
N ASP A 105 -5.53 24.27 -18.22
CA ASP A 105 -5.01 23.41 -17.16
C ASP A 105 -4.81 21.99 -17.73
N PRO A 106 -3.60 21.41 -17.64
CA PRO A 106 -3.30 20.07 -18.14
C PRO A 106 -4.22 18.99 -17.54
N LEU A 107 -4.83 19.25 -16.38
CA LEU A 107 -5.81 18.35 -15.77
C LEU A 107 -7.14 18.34 -16.53
N VAL A 108 -7.60 19.49 -17.00
CA VAL A 108 -8.83 19.63 -17.81
C VAL A 108 -8.65 18.94 -19.17
N GLU A 109 -7.47 19.05 -19.76
CA GLU A 109 -7.17 18.37 -21.02
C GLU A 109 -7.20 16.85 -20.86
N LYS A 110 -6.65 16.32 -19.76
CA LYS A 110 -6.77 14.89 -19.43
C LYS A 110 -8.22 14.48 -19.21
N GLU A 111 -9.03 15.27 -18.52
CA GLU A 111 -10.45 14.97 -18.31
C GLU A 111 -11.22 14.91 -19.63
N MET A 112 -10.95 15.84 -20.56
CA MET A 112 -11.57 15.86 -21.89
C MET A 112 -11.38 14.55 -22.65
N VAL A 113 -10.20 13.93 -22.58
CA VAL A 113 -9.94 12.63 -23.22
C VAL A 113 -10.93 11.55 -22.76
N TYR A 114 -11.31 11.54 -21.47
CA TYR A 114 -12.26 10.57 -20.93
C TYR A 114 -13.71 10.93 -21.28
N ARG A 115 -14.05 12.23 -21.34
CA ARG A 115 -15.37 12.70 -21.80
C ARG A 115 -15.61 12.36 -23.26
N ASP A 116 -14.61 12.55 -24.11
CA ASP A 116 -14.69 12.25 -25.53
C ASP A 116 -14.72 10.74 -25.80
N ALA A 117 -14.05 9.95 -24.96
CA ALA A 117 -14.07 8.49 -25.05
C ALA A 117 -15.31 7.85 -24.41
N ARG A 118 -16.19 8.64 -23.76
CA ARG A 118 -17.36 8.12 -23.05
C ARG A 118 -18.31 7.44 -24.03
N SER A 119 -18.68 6.20 -23.71
CA SER A 119 -19.70 5.48 -24.47
C SER A 119 -20.54 4.62 -23.54
N GLU A 120 -21.81 4.43 -23.91
CA GLU A 120 -22.75 3.59 -23.16
C GLU A 120 -22.23 2.15 -22.99
N GLN A 121 -21.47 1.65 -23.96
CA GLN A 121 -20.86 0.32 -23.91
C GLN A 121 -19.78 0.22 -22.82
N LEU A 122 -18.95 1.26 -22.65
CA LEU A 122 -17.93 1.29 -21.60
C LEU A 122 -18.58 1.41 -20.22
N ASP A 123 -19.62 2.25 -20.10
CA ASP A 123 -20.40 2.39 -18.86
C ASP A 123 -21.06 1.04 -18.49
N LYS A 124 -21.72 0.36 -19.43
CA LYS A 124 -22.32 -0.97 -19.22
C LYS A 124 -21.29 -2.01 -18.81
N THR A 125 -20.12 -2.00 -19.46
CA THR A 125 -19.04 -2.93 -19.14
C THR A 125 -18.56 -2.70 -17.70
N LEU A 126 -18.24 -1.46 -17.35
CA LEU A 126 -17.76 -1.13 -16.01
C LEU A 126 -18.80 -1.45 -14.93
N VAL A 127 -20.08 -1.12 -15.17
CA VAL A 127 -21.20 -1.45 -14.27
C VAL A 127 -21.32 -2.97 -14.08
N HIS A 128 -21.17 -3.77 -15.15
CA HIS A 128 -21.19 -5.22 -15.08
C HIS A 128 -20.05 -5.77 -14.19
N PHE A 129 -18.83 -5.27 -14.38
CA PHE A 129 -17.67 -5.68 -13.56
C PHE A 129 -17.84 -5.28 -12.09
N LEU A 130 -18.29 -4.06 -11.80
CA LEU A 130 -18.52 -3.60 -10.43
C LEU A 130 -19.60 -4.44 -9.71
N ARG A 131 -20.62 -4.91 -10.43
CA ARG A 131 -21.62 -5.85 -9.89
C ARG A 131 -21.02 -7.21 -9.59
N ALA A 132 -20.25 -7.77 -10.53
CA ALA A 132 -19.57 -9.05 -10.34
C ALA A 132 -18.63 -8.98 -9.13
N ALA A 133 -17.88 -7.88 -9.00
CA ALA A 133 -17.01 -7.62 -7.85
C ALA A 133 -17.79 -7.62 -6.53
N ARG A 134 -18.93 -6.92 -6.49
CA ARG A 134 -19.80 -6.88 -5.30
C ARG A 134 -20.34 -8.26 -4.93
N SER A 135 -20.67 -9.09 -5.92
CA SER A 135 -21.13 -10.47 -5.67
C SER A 135 -20.01 -11.40 -5.20
N ALA A 136 -18.76 -11.09 -5.54
CA ALA A 136 -17.57 -11.84 -5.16
C ALA A 136 -16.86 -11.28 -3.92
N ASP A 137 -17.46 -10.30 -3.23
CA ASP A 137 -16.86 -9.57 -2.10
C ASP A 137 -15.47 -8.97 -2.42
N MET A 138 -15.27 -8.57 -3.68
CA MET A 138 -14.05 -7.92 -4.14
C MET A 138 -14.17 -6.40 -4.03
N THR A 139 -13.04 -5.75 -3.74
CA THR A 139 -12.99 -4.29 -3.72
C THR A 139 -13.11 -3.73 -5.14
N ARG A 140 -13.65 -2.51 -5.27
CA ARG A 140 -13.73 -1.79 -6.55
C ARG A 140 -12.34 -1.63 -7.20
N PHE A 141 -11.32 -1.41 -6.37
CA PHE A 141 -9.94 -1.31 -6.85
C PHE A 141 -9.47 -2.63 -7.47
N ALA A 142 -9.68 -3.76 -6.78
CA ALA A 142 -9.28 -5.07 -7.30
C ALA A 142 -9.93 -5.38 -8.65
N ILE A 143 -11.23 -5.05 -8.83
CA ILE A 143 -11.88 -5.30 -10.12
C ILE A 143 -11.35 -4.39 -11.23
N LEU A 144 -11.05 -3.12 -10.95
CA LEU A 144 -10.44 -2.21 -11.93
C LEU A 144 -9.07 -2.72 -12.39
N GLU A 145 -8.28 -3.37 -11.53
CA GLU A 145 -7.01 -4.01 -11.91
C GLU A 145 -7.20 -5.23 -12.82
N THR A 146 -8.31 -5.96 -12.68
CA THR A 146 -8.62 -7.08 -13.59
C THR A 146 -9.18 -6.63 -14.95
N MET A 147 -9.37 -5.32 -15.16
CA MET A 147 -9.86 -4.77 -16.42
C MET A 147 -8.74 -4.39 -17.40
N ASP A 148 -7.48 -4.73 -17.09
CA ASP A 148 -6.36 -4.50 -17.98
C ASP A 148 -6.55 -5.16 -19.36
N GLY A 149 -6.32 -4.40 -20.42
CA GLY A 149 -6.47 -4.86 -21.81
C GLY A 149 -7.93 -5.03 -22.27
N ARG A 150 -8.93 -4.88 -21.38
CA ARG A 150 -10.35 -4.94 -21.80
C ARG A 150 -10.67 -3.70 -22.62
N HIS A 151 -11.28 -3.93 -23.80
CA HIS A 151 -11.53 -2.89 -24.80
C HIS A 151 -10.27 -2.12 -25.25
N GLY A 152 -9.09 -2.76 -25.16
CA GLY A 152 -7.82 -2.12 -25.53
C GLY A 152 -7.44 -0.95 -24.63
N ARG A 153 -7.97 -0.89 -23.40
CA ARG A 153 -7.67 0.15 -22.41
C ARG A 153 -6.83 -0.44 -21.28
N SER A 154 -5.89 0.36 -20.77
CA SER A 154 -5.09 -0.03 -19.62
C SER A 154 -5.87 0.06 -18.32
N THR A 155 -5.38 -0.61 -17.29
CA THR A 155 -5.91 -0.49 -15.92
C THR A 155 -5.98 0.95 -15.44
N GLU A 156 -4.94 1.75 -15.69
CA GLU A 156 -4.89 3.16 -15.29
C GLU A 156 -5.97 3.97 -15.99
N TRP A 157 -6.23 3.68 -17.27
CA TRP A 157 -7.30 4.31 -18.03
C TRP A 157 -8.66 4.04 -17.39
N TRP A 158 -8.95 2.79 -17.00
CA TRP A 158 -10.20 2.43 -16.31
C TRP A 158 -10.33 3.09 -14.93
N LYS A 159 -9.22 3.20 -14.18
CA LYS A 159 -9.19 3.91 -12.90
C LYS A 159 -9.56 5.39 -13.07
N ASN A 160 -8.94 6.06 -14.03
CA ASN A 160 -9.24 7.47 -14.32
C ASN A 160 -10.65 7.65 -14.88
N TYR A 161 -11.11 6.76 -15.76
CA TYR A 161 -12.48 6.78 -16.27
C TYR A 161 -13.52 6.63 -15.15
N TYR A 162 -13.32 5.67 -14.23
CA TYR A 162 -14.18 5.51 -13.07
C TYR A 162 -14.18 6.76 -12.19
N LEU A 163 -13.00 7.34 -11.90
CA LEU A 163 -12.90 8.55 -11.08
C LEU A 163 -13.67 9.73 -11.70
N THR A 164 -13.50 9.97 -13.00
CA THR A 164 -14.19 11.06 -13.72
C THR A 164 -15.72 10.90 -13.72
N PHE A 165 -16.24 9.66 -13.74
CA PHE A 165 -17.68 9.37 -13.83
C PHE A 165 -18.20 8.59 -12.61
N THR A 166 -17.62 8.80 -11.42
CA THR A 166 -17.91 7.97 -10.24
C THR A 166 -19.39 8.02 -9.90
N ASP A 167 -19.97 9.22 -9.86
CA ASP A 167 -21.36 9.42 -9.43
C ASP A 167 -22.35 8.77 -10.41
N GLU A 168 -22.13 8.90 -11.73
CA GLU A 168 -22.99 8.27 -12.72
C GLU A 168 -22.86 6.75 -12.72
N ILE A 169 -21.64 6.22 -12.65
CA ILE A 169 -21.40 4.78 -12.65
C ILE A 169 -21.99 4.14 -11.39
N GLU A 170 -21.82 4.74 -10.20
CA GLU A 170 -22.42 4.24 -8.97
C GLU A 170 -23.95 4.31 -9.02
N ARG A 171 -24.51 5.41 -9.55
CA ARG A 171 -25.95 5.52 -9.79
C ARG A 171 -26.45 4.42 -10.73
N LEU A 172 -25.71 4.09 -11.80
CA LEU A 172 -26.06 3.00 -12.72
C LEU A 172 -25.97 1.63 -12.03
N VAL A 173 -24.94 1.38 -11.21
CA VAL A 173 -24.78 0.13 -10.44
C VAL A 173 -25.98 -0.06 -9.50
N VAL A 174 -26.42 0.98 -8.80
CA VAL A 174 -27.60 0.93 -7.91
C VAL A 174 -28.89 0.79 -8.72
N SER A 175 -29.05 1.56 -9.80
CA SER A 175 -30.30 1.60 -10.57
C SER A 175 -30.61 0.27 -11.24
N SER A 176 -29.61 -0.38 -11.85
CA SER A 176 -29.84 -1.65 -12.52
C SER A 176 -30.01 -2.82 -11.54
N SER A 177 -29.98 -2.60 -10.22
CA SER A 177 -30.31 -3.61 -9.19
C SER A 177 -31.77 -3.57 -8.77
N LYS A 178 -32.49 -2.50 -9.15
CA LYS A 178 -33.87 -2.24 -8.75
C LYS A 178 -34.92 -2.64 -9.80
N GLY A 179 -34.55 -3.18 -10.96
CA GLY A 179 -35.50 -3.20 -12.08
C GLY A 179 -35.26 -4.19 -13.21
N ASP A 180 -34.90 -5.45 -12.92
CA ASP A 180 -35.03 -6.54 -13.90
C ASP A 180 -36.26 -7.44 -13.65
N ASP A 181 -37.23 -6.92 -12.88
CA ASP A 181 -38.61 -7.42 -12.87
C ASP A 181 -39.49 -6.69 -13.90
N PHE A 182 -38.91 -5.85 -14.77
CA PHE A 182 -39.65 -5.07 -15.77
C PHE A 182 -39.57 -5.73 -17.16
N ASP A 183 -40.59 -6.56 -17.43
CA ASP A 183 -41.04 -7.00 -18.76
C ASP A 183 -39.95 -7.52 -19.72
N GLY A 184 -39.56 -8.79 -19.50
CA GLY A 184 -39.28 -9.65 -20.65
C GLY A 184 -40.42 -9.54 -21.66
N PRO A 185 -40.16 -9.59 -22.98
CA PRO A 185 -41.18 -9.39 -23.99
C PRO A 185 -42.34 -10.33 -23.71
N ARG A 186 -43.48 -9.72 -23.34
CA ARG A 186 -44.81 -10.32 -23.36
C ARG A 186 -44.87 -11.24 -24.58
N ARG A 187 -44.74 -12.55 -24.34
CA ARG A 187 -45.26 -13.53 -25.28
C ARG A 187 -46.71 -13.14 -25.46
N ASN A 188 -47.04 -12.71 -26.67
CA ASN A 188 -48.41 -12.61 -27.15
C ASN A 188 -49.09 -13.93 -26.81
N ARG A 189 -49.83 -13.93 -25.70
CA ARG A 189 -50.75 -15.00 -25.34
C ARG A 189 -51.92 -14.81 -26.28
N GLY A 190 -51.79 -15.43 -27.45
CA GLY A 190 -52.86 -15.57 -28.40
C GLY A 190 -54.09 -16.06 -27.68
N THR A 191 -55.16 -15.28 -27.81
CA THR A 191 -56.53 -15.76 -27.72
C THR A 191 -56.69 -16.89 -28.73
N ASN A 192 -56.85 -18.12 -28.25
CA ASN A 192 -57.71 -19.10 -28.91
C ASN A 192 -58.05 -20.25 -27.94
N ASP A 193 -59.35 -20.31 -27.67
CA ASP A 193 -60.20 -21.49 -27.56
C ASP A 193 -59.90 -22.63 -26.56
N LYS A 194 -60.84 -22.73 -25.62
CA LYS A 194 -61.47 -23.94 -25.03
C LYS A 194 -61.51 -25.15 -26.00
N PRO A 195 -61.62 -26.43 -25.55
CA PRO A 195 -62.43 -26.82 -24.39
C PRO A 195 -61.95 -27.97 -23.48
N SER A 196 -62.56 -27.99 -22.29
CA SER A 196 -63.09 -29.15 -21.53
C SER A 196 -62.25 -30.42 -21.34
N SER A 197 -61.86 -30.70 -20.10
CA SER A 197 -62.50 -31.74 -19.24
C SER A 197 -61.49 -32.37 -18.27
N SER A 198 -61.95 -32.55 -17.01
CA SER A 198 -61.67 -33.63 -16.04
C SER A 198 -60.21 -34.06 -15.80
N ALA A 199 -59.70 -34.35 -14.61
CA ALA A 199 -60.25 -34.50 -13.27
C ALA A 199 -59.04 -34.61 -12.32
N SER A 200 -59.23 -34.14 -11.09
CA SER A 200 -58.78 -34.76 -9.83
C SER A 200 -57.42 -35.45 -9.76
N ARG A 201 -56.47 -34.84 -9.02
CA ARG A 201 -55.77 -35.52 -7.90
C ARG A 201 -54.92 -34.56 -7.04
N PRO A 202 -54.96 -34.67 -5.70
CA PRO A 202 -54.21 -33.82 -4.78
C PRO A 202 -52.95 -34.51 -4.22
N THR A 203 -52.18 -33.77 -3.41
CA THR A 203 -51.07 -34.19 -2.51
C THR A 203 -49.75 -34.50 -3.24
N VAL A 204 -48.56 -34.10 -2.81
CA VAL A 204 -47.99 -33.78 -1.48
C VAL A 204 -46.70 -33.00 -1.75
N SER A 205 -46.42 -31.89 -1.05
CA SER A 205 -45.05 -31.37 -0.98
C SER A 205 -44.64 -31.12 0.47
N VAL A 206 -43.57 -31.82 0.81
CA VAL A 206 -43.06 -32.12 2.13
C VAL A 206 -42.39 -30.88 2.73
N GLY A 207 -42.87 -30.46 3.90
CA GLY A 207 -42.23 -29.45 4.72
C GLY A 207 -40.91 -29.97 5.31
N GLN A 208 -39.80 -29.35 4.90
CA GLN A 208 -38.49 -29.60 5.51
C GLN A 208 -38.40 -28.89 6.86
N LYS A 209 -38.62 -29.67 7.94
CA LYS A 209 -38.27 -29.32 9.31
C LYS A 209 -36.76 -29.09 9.42
N ARG A 210 -36.34 -27.86 9.70
CA ARG A 210 -34.97 -27.54 10.15
C ARG A 210 -34.72 -28.18 11.52
N LYS A 211 -33.74 -29.08 11.56
CA LYS A 211 -33.30 -29.81 12.75
C LYS A 211 -32.45 -28.88 13.62
N ALA A 212 -32.93 -28.61 14.82
CA ALA A 212 -32.18 -27.91 15.86
C ALA A 212 -30.90 -28.68 16.21
N ARG A 213 -29.80 -27.95 16.38
CA ARG A 213 -28.49 -28.47 16.74
C ARG A 213 -28.44 -28.62 18.28
N PRO A 214 -28.05 -29.79 18.84
CA PRO A 214 -27.98 -29.97 20.28
C PRO A 214 -26.75 -29.28 20.87
N SER A 215 -26.98 -28.47 21.90
CA SER A 215 -25.97 -27.97 22.83
C SER A 215 -25.31 -29.15 23.55
N SER A 216 -23.98 -29.18 23.56
CA SER A 216 -23.21 -30.14 24.38
C SER A 216 -22.50 -29.43 25.53
N PRO A 217 -22.27 -30.14 26.65
CA PRO A 217 -22.16 -29.57 27.98
C PRO A 217 -20.72 -29.30 28.45
N SER A 218 -20.66 -28.47 29.49
CA SER A 218 -19.51 -28.17 30.35
C SER A 218 -18.98 -29.43 31.08
N PRO A 219 -17.67 -29.49 31.34
CA PRO A 219 -17.22 -29.95 32.64
C PRO A 219 -16.12 -29.06 33.27
N SER A 220 -16.37 -28.68 34.52
CA SER A 220 -15.39 -28.45 35.60
C SER A 220 -15.43 -29.68 36.52
N PRO A 221 -14.63 -29.78 37.59
CA PRO A 221 -13.24 -29.40 37.85
C PRO A 221 -12.44 -30.59 38.43
N SER A 222 -11.12 -30.49 38.57
CA SER A 222 -10.35 -31.32 39.53
C SER A 222 -9.02 -30.62 39.90
N GLU A 223 -8.90 -30.21 41.16
CA GLU A 223 -7.62 -30.13 41.88
C GLU A 223 -7.13 -31.57 42.21
N PRO A 224 -5.87 -31.80 42.65
CA PRO A 224 -5.50 -31.55 44.06
C PRO A 224 -4.04 -31.10 44.34
N GLU A 225 -3.91 -30.55 45.56
CA GLU A 225 -2.83 -30.74 46.57
C GLU A 225 -1.44 -30.05 46.50
N VAL A 226 -1.26 -29.14 47.48
CA VAL A 226 -0.24 -29.11 48.57
C VAL A 226 1.24 -28.96 48.13
N ILE A 227 1.95 -27.90 48.54
CA ILE A 227 2.79 -27.87 49.76
C ILE A 227 2.87 -26.44 50.36
N GLU A 228 2.74 -26.40 51.69
CA GLU A 228 2.96 -25.28 52.62
C GLU A 228 4.38 -24.70 52.59
N VAL A 229 4.52 -23.39 52.90
CA VAL A 229 5.31 -22.93 54.06
C VAL A 229 4.72 -21.61 54.55
N SER A 230 4.37 -21.61 55.83
CA SER A 230 3.85 -20.50 56.62
C SER A 230 4.96 -19.57 57.13
N THR A 231 4.63 -18.29 57.29
CA THR A 231 4.71 -17.45 58.52
C THR A 231 4.70 -15.97 58.11
N GLY A 232 3.85 -15.07 58.62
CA GLY A 232 2.75 -15.18 59.55
C GLY A 232 2.10 -13.81 59.82
N ARG A 233 0.96 -13.89 60.53
CA ARG A 233 0.43 -12.95 61.53
C ARG A 233 -0.44 -11.73 61.12
N HIS A 234 -1.76 -11.99 61.26
CA HIS A 234 -2.82 -11.25 61.99
C HIS A 234 -3.30 -9.88 61.44
N ALA A 235 -4.48 -9.77 60.79
CA ALA A 235 -5.89 -9.69 61.30
C ALA A 235 -6.37 -8.21 61.47
N PRO A 236 -7.68 -7.85 61.51
CA PRO A 236 -8.92 -8.58 61.17
C PRO A 236 -9.96 -7.81 60.28
N VAL A 237 -10.80 -8.61 59.60
CA VAL A 237 -12.28 -8.52 59.50
C VAL A 237 -12.98 -7.18 59.15
N SER A 238 -13.61 -7.16 57.97
CA SER A 238 -15.00 -6.71 57.72
C SER A 238 -15.42 -7.22 56.33
N ARG A 239 -16.09 -8.38 56.21
CA ARG A 239 -17.56 -8.54 56.15
C ARG A 239 -18.27 -7.41 55.40
N GLY A 240 -18.79 -7.71 54.20
CA GLY A 240 -19.91 -6.93 53.67
C GLY A 240 -20.08 -6.95 52.15
N SER A 241 -21.16 -7.60 51.72
CA SER A 241 -21.93 -7.30 50.51
C SER A 241 -21.45 -7.86 49.16
N SER A 242 -21.97 -9.06 48.91
CA SER A 242 -22.46 -9.51 47.61
C SER A 242 -23.26 -8.40 46.91
N GLY A 243 -22.64 -7.75 45.94
CA GLY A 243 -23.28 -6.85 44.98
C GLY A 243 -22.87 -7.24 43.56
N ARG A 244 -23.53 -8.25 42.99
CA ARG A 244 -23.51 -8.48 41.54
C ARG A 244 -24.07 -7.23 40.87
N THR A 245 -23.20 -6.41 40.31
CA THR A 245 -23.62 -5.31 39.45
C THR A 245 -24.15 -5.90 38.13
N PRO A 246 -25.36 -5.55 37.68
CA PRO A 246 -25.83 -5.94 36.37
C PRO A 246 -24.93 -5.29 35.32
N LYS A 247 -24.43 -6.11 34.38
CA LYS A 247 -23.76 -5.67 33.16
C LYS A 247 -24.70 -4.75 32.40
N ALA A 248 -24.55 -3.44 32.61
CA ALA A 248 -25.13 -2.43 31.74
C ALA A 248 -24.48 -2.55 30.36
N PRO A 249 -25.26 -2.53 29.26
CA PRO A 249 -24.68 -2.44 27.92
C PRO A 249 -23.91 -1.13 27.83
N ARG A 250 -22.63 -1.21 27.47
CA ARG A 250 -21.81 -0.05 27.12
C ARG A 250 -22.51 0.67 25.95
N ARG A 251 -23.31 1.68 26.28
CA ARG A 251 -23.75 2.71 25.35
C ARG A 251 -22.48 3.39 24.83
N SER A 252 -22.24 3.23 23.53
CA SER A 252 -21.34 4.06 22.74
C SER A 252 -21.72 5.52 22.98
N MET A 253 -20.92 6.21 23.79
CA MET A 253 -21.09 7.62 24.10
C MET A 253 -20.45 8.41 22.95
N ASN A 254 -21.27 8.62 21.92
CA ASN A 254 -21.21 9.80 21.08
C ASN A 254 -21.51 11.00 21.99
N GLN A 255 -20.53 11.86 22.24
CA GLN A 255 -20.69 13.31 22.38
C GLN A 255 -19.35 13.96 22.71
N ASN A 256 -18.89 14.81 21.79
CA ASN A 256 -18.48 16.16 22.13
C ASN A 256 -18.78 17.01 20.90
N ASP A 257 -20.00 17.54 20.90
CA ASP A 257 -20.37 18.75 20.18
C ASP A 257 -19.50 19.88 20.74
N VAL A 258 -18.53 20.32 19.95
CA VAL A 258 -17.91 21.63 20.11
C VAL A 258 -18.20 22.34 18.80
N ASP A 259 -19.17 23.25 18.83
CA ASP A 259 -19.42 24.24 17.80
C ASP A 259 -18.19 25.14 17.69
N GLY A 260 -17.20 24.67 16.94
CA GLY A 260 -16.13 25.45 16.37
C GLY A 260 -16.31 25.39 14.87
N ASP A 261 -16.68 26.51 14.28
CA ASP A 261 -16.79 26.78 12.84
C ASP A 261 -15.39 26.71 12.18
N PHE A 262 -14.78 25.54 12.26
CA PHE A 262 -13.55 25.18 11.58
C PHE A 262 -13.97 24.36 10.38
N GLU A 263 -13.89 25.00 9.22
CA GLU A 263 -14.14 24.46 7.88
C GLU A 263 -13.56 23.05 7.74
N TYR A 264 -14.39 22.05 8.07
CA TYR A 264 -14.02 20.65 8.11
C TYR A 264 -13.99 20.18 6.66
N SER A 265 -12.84 20.38 6.02
CA SER A 265 -12.55 19.75 4.72
C SER A 265 -12.92 18.27 4.83
N PRO A 266 -13.83 17.76 3.99
CA PRO A 266 -14.31 16.40 4.10
C PRO A 266 -13.09 15.50 3.97
N SER A 267 -12.76 14.80 5.06
CA SER A 267 -11.79 13.73 5.09
C SER A 267 -12.38 12.55 4.29
N GLY A 268 -12.48 12.74 2.98
CA GLY A 268 -12.54 11.63 2.05
C GLY A 268 -11.31 10.78 2.31
N SER A 269 -11.47 9.48 2.15
CA SER A 269 -10.39 8.50 2.06
C SER A 269 -9.54 8.75 0.80
N GLY A 270 -9.11 10.00 0.59
CA GLY A 270 -8.17 10.44 -0.42
C GLY A 270 -6.91 9.63 -0.21
N GLY A 271 -6.47 9.02 -1.32
CA GLY A 271 -5.37 8.09 -1.36
C GLY A 271 -4.26 8.57 -0.45
N ARG A 272 -3.97 7.79 0.59
CA ARG A 272 -2.83 8.02 1.49
C ARG A 272 -1.65 8.36 0.60
N SER A 273 -1.20 9.62 0.68
CA SER A 273 -0.19 10.18 -0.20
C SER A 273 0.95 9.17 -0.28
N ALA A 274 1.08 8.53 -1.46
CA ALA A 274 2.12 7.56 -1.68
C ALA A 274 3.41 8.37 -1.67
N TYR A 275 4.21 8.22 -0.62
CA TYR A 275 5.54 8.80 -0.59
C TYR A 275 6.27 8.33 -1.85
N ASN A 276 6.60 9.26 -2.74
CA ASN A 276 7.34 8.95 -3.96
C ASN A 276 8.81 8.77 -3.57
N LEU A 277 9.18 7.55 -3.21
CA LEU A 277 10.57 7.20 -2.93
C LEU A 277 11.36 7.14 -4.23
N THR A 278 12.41 7.96 -4.31
CA THR A 278 13.36 7.90 -5.43
C THR A 278 14.42 6.87 -5.10
N ILE A 279 14.38 5.71 -5.77
CA ILE A 279 15.41 4.68 -5.61
C ILE A 279 16.59 5.04 -6.52
N PRO A 280 17.79 5.32 -5.97
CA PRO A 280 18.96 5.62 -6.78
C PRO A 280 19.36 4.41 -7.64
N THR A 281 19.95 4.66 -8.80
CA THR A 281 20.36 3.60 -9.74
C THR A 281 21.63 2.87 -9.33
N THR A 282 22.36 3.41 -8.35
CA THR A 282 23.64 2.90 -7.84
C THR A 282 23.54 2.63 -6.34
N LEU A 283 24.29 1.63 -5.87
CA LEU A 283 24.34 1.33 -4.43
C LEU A 283 25.16 2.38 -3.67
N PRO A 284 24.77 2.72 -2.43
CA PRO A 284 25.54 3.63 -1.60
C PRO A 284 26.94 3.06 -1.33
N LYS A 285 27.95 3.94 -1.47
CA LYS A 285 29.36 3.60 -1.24
C LYS A 285 29.72 3.64 0.24
N GLN A 286 29.03 4.45 1.02
CA GLN A 286 29.27 4.68 2.44
C GLN A 286 27.95 4.54 3.21
N ALA A 287 28.05 4.32 4.52
CA ALA A 287 26.88 4.35 5.39
C ALA A 287 26.23 5.75 5.32
N PRO A 288 24.89 5.83 5.22
CA PRO A 288 24.20 7.09 5.13
C PRO A 288 24.31 7.89 6.44
N SER A 289 24.36 9.21 6.33
CA SER A 289 24.37 10.13 7.47
C SER A 289 22.96 10.32 8.04
N ALA A 290 22.82 10.31 9.36
CA ALA A 290 21.54 10.46 10.03
C ALA A 290 20.83 11.80 9.71
N PRO A 291 19.50 11.80 9.51
CA PRO A 291 18.76 12.99 9.15
C PRO A 291 18.73 13.99 10.30
N THR A 292 18.95 15.26 9.97
CA THR A 292 19.05 16.37 10.96
C THR A 292 17.79 17.22 11.03
N THR A 293 17.03 17.31 9.94
CA THR A 293 15.84 18.13 9.84
C THR A 293 14.68 17.51 10.62
N ARG A 294 14.08 18.29 11.51
CA ARG A 294 12.93 17.87 12.32
C ARG A 294 11.78 18.84 12.15
N ILE A 295 10.66 18.35 11.62
CA ILE A 295 9.44 19.14 11.48
C ILE A 295 8.42 18.65 12.51
N PRO A 296 8.16 19.41 13.59
CA PRO A 296 7.19 19.01 14.61
C PRO A 296 5.76 19.01 14.03
N CYS A 297 4.95 18.05 14.47
CA CYS A 297 3.53 17.96 14.18
C CYS A 297 2.75 17.95 15.51
N ALA A 298 1.42 18.09 15.46
CA ALA A 298 0.54 17.98 16.63
C ALA A 298 0.79 16.69 17.44
N ARG A 299 1.25 15.61 16.78
CA ARG A 299 1.63 14.36 17.43
C ARG A 299 2.93 13.80 16.84
N GLY A 300 4.06 14.23 17.38
CA GLY A 300 5.39 13.73 17.01
C GLY A 300 6.04 14.54 15.89
N TYR A 301 6.75 13.87 14.98
CA TYR A 301 7.48 14.50 13.88
C TYR A 301 6.96 14.00 12.53
N VAL A 302 6.92 14.88 11.53
CA VAL A 302 6.61 14.51 10.15
C VAL A 302 7.84 13.89 9.51
N PHE A 303 7.65 12.88 8.66
CA PHE A 303 8.72 12.36 7.81
C PHE A 303 9.09 13.42 6.77
N THR A 304 10.32 13.92 6.86
CA THR A 304 10.90 14.91 5.95
C THR A 304 11.48 14.26 4.72
N ASP A 305 11.74 15.01 3.65
CA ASP A 305 12.41 14.47 2.45
C ASP A 305 13.81 13.89 2.78
N GLU A 306 14.48 14.42 3.80
CA GLU A 306 15.74 13.89 4.34
C GLU A 306 15.54 12.50 4.96
N ASP A 307 14.46 12.31 5.72
CA ASP A 307 14.09 11.00 6.28
C ASP A 307 13.77 9.98 5.17
N LEU A 308 13.12 10.42 4.08
CA LEU A 308 12.79 9.58 2.93
C LEU A 308 14.05 9.11 2.20
N ALA A 309 14.98 10.02 1.90
CA ALA A 309 16.25 9.70 1.26
C ALA A 309 17.10 8.78 2.15
N TYR A 310 17.22 9.14 3.44
CA TYR A 310 17.92 8.34 4.43
C TYR A 310 17.34 6.93 4.56
N PHE A 311 16.02 6.79 4.56
CA PHE A 311 15.35 5.48 4.57
C PHE A 311 15.80 4.59 3.39
N VAL A 312 15.79 5.14 2.17
CA VAL A 312 16.21 4.41 0.97
C VAL A 312 17.68 4.01 1.06
N ASP A 313 18.55 4.94 1.42
CA ASP A 313 19.99 4.69 1.51
C ASP A 313 20.33 3.64 2.58
N VAL A 314 19.67 3.67 3.74
CA VAL A 314 19.87 2.67 4.80
C VAL A 314 19.45 1.29 4.32
N VAL A 315 18.30 1.18 3.64
CA VAL A 315 17.82 -0.10 3.10
C VAL A 315 18.81 -0.67 2.07
N LEU A 316 19.28 0.17 1.15
CA LEU A 316 20.24 -0.23 0.12
C LEU A 316 21.62 -0.57 0.71
N TRP A 317 22.08 0.19 1.70
CA TRP A 317 23.31 -0.09 2.43
C TRP A 317 23.24 -1.44 3.15
N HIS A 318 22.14 -1.72 3.85
CA HIS A 318 21.92 -3.01 4.50
C HIS A 318 21.86 -4.17 3.52
N ALA A 319 21.19 -4.01 2.36
CA ALA A 319 21.16 -5.02 1.31
C ALA A 319 22.57 -5.40 0.82
N LYS A 320 23.48 -4.42 0.77
CA LYS A 320 24.88 -4.61 0.38
C LYS A 320 25.74 -5.23 1.48
N SER A 321 25.59 -4.77 2.73
CA SER A 321 26.46 -5.20 3.84
C SER A 321 26.04 -6.53 4.47
N VAL A 322 24.74 -6.84 4.52
CA VAL A 322 24.20 -8.01 5.20
C VAL A 322 23.05 -8.61 4.35
N PRO A 323 23.31 -9.67 3.56
CA PRO A 323 22.33 -10.20 2.58
C PRO A 323 21.04 -10.74 3.21
N ASP A 324 21.07 -11.14 4.49
CA ASP A 324 19.90 -11.65 5.23
C ASP A 324 19.20 -10.58 6.09
N THR A 325 19.30 -9.30 5.71
CA THR A 325 18.67 -8.23 6.49
C THR A 325 17.15 -8.26 6.34
N GLY A 326 16.44 -8.56 7.44
CA GLY A 326 14.98 -8.44 7.51
C GLY A 326 14.49 -7.05 7.92
N LYS A 327 13.19 -6.79 7.68
CA LYS A 327 12.47 -5.55 8.08
C LYS A 327 12.80 -5.07 9.50
N LYS A 328 12.79 -5.99 10.47
CA LYS A 328 13.02 -5.69 11.90
C LYS A 328 14.41 -5.08 12.14
N THR A 329 15.44 -5.60 11.49
CA THR A 329 16.81 -5.12 11.61
C THR A 329 16.93 -3.71 11.05
N ILE A 330 16.35 -3.47 9.86
CA ILE A 330 16.35 -2.15 9.21
C ILE A 330 15.63 -1.11 10.08
N CYS A 331 14.41 -1.41 10.54
CA CYS A 331 13.64 -0.46 11.36
C CYS A 331 14.32 -0.18 12.71
N SER A 332 15.05 -1.15 13.27
CA SER A 332 15.84 -0.94 14.49
C SER A 332 17.05 -0.06 14.25
N ALA A 333 17.74 -0.19 13.10
CA ALA A 333 18.86 0.68 12.73
C ALA A 333 18.38 2.12 12.50
N LEU A 334 17.29 2.28 11.73
CA LEU A 334 16.65 3.58 11.48
C LEU A 334 16.26 4.29 12.78
N ALA A 335 15.62 3.59 13.72
CA ALA A 335 15.21 4.19 15.00
C ALA A 335 16.40 4.57 15.92
N LYS A 336 17.54 3.89 15.77
CA LYS A 336 18.75 4.16 16.56
C LYS A 336 19.43 5.43 16.08
N GLU A 337 19.51 5.64 14.76
CA GLU A 337 20.22 6.77 14.15
C GLU A 337 19.29 7.99 13.96
N ALA A 338 18.07 7.80 13.46
CA ALA A 338 17.04 8.82 13.33
C ALA A 338 16.11 8.85 14.56
N SER A 339 16.66 9.23 15.71
CA SER A 339 16.02 9.14 17.03
C SER A 339 14.73 9.97 17.20
N HIS A 340 14.42 10.91 16.30
CA HIS A 340 13.14 11.63 16.31
C HIS A 340 11.95 10.78 15.83
N HIS A 341 12.20 9.65 15.17
CA HIS A 341 11.19 8.67 14.78
C HIS A 341 11.37 7.38 15.57
N SER A 342 10.34 6.94 16.28
CA SER A 342 10.38 5.67 17.00
C SER A 342 10.41 4.47 16.06
N TYR A 343 10.84 3.31 16.55
CA TYR A 343 10.76 2.03 15.83
C TYR A 343 9.36 1.77 15.26
N ALA A 344 8.30 2.03 16.04
CA ALA A 344 6.92 1.81 15.61
C ALA A 344 6.52 2.77 14.47
N SER A 345 7.05 4.00 14.47
CA SER A 345 6.86 4.96 13.37
C SER A 345 7.51 4.43 12.09
N TRP A 346 8.76 3.97 12.17
CA TRP A 346 9.48 3.38 11.04
C TRP A 346 8.86 2.09 10.53
N ASP A 347 8.40 1.20 11.41
CA ASP A 347 7.75 -0.07 11.02
C ASP A 347 6.45 0.17 10.23
N THR A 348 5.68 1.18 10.65
CA THR A 348 4.47 1.63 9.96
C THR A 348 4.82 2.30 8.63
N PHE A 349 5.83 3.18 8.63
CA PHE A 349 6.31 3.86 7.44
C PHE A 349 6.80 2.87 6.38
N TYR A 350 7.60 1.87 6.78
CA TYR A 350 8.10 0.79 5.92
C TYR A 350 6.97 0.08 5.18
N GLY A 351 5.85 -0.22 5.88
CA GLY A 351 4.68 -0.82 5.25
C GLY A 351 3.96 0.11 4.27
N ARG A 352 3.89 1.41 4.58
CA ARG A 352 3.23 2.42 3.73
C ARG A 352 3.98 2.67 2.43
N VAL A 353 5.31 2.73 2.49
CA VAL A 353 6.17 3.07 1.34
C VAL A 353 6.62 1.84 0.54
N ARG A 354 6.06 0.66 0.83
CA ARG A 354 6.47 -0.61 0.23
C ARG A 354 7.98 -0.86 0.38
N GLY A 355 8.52 -0.67 1.59
CA GLY A 355 9.96 -0.82 1.88
C GLY A 355 10.55 -2.18 1.49
N GLN A 356 9.72 -3.22 1.40
CA GLN A 356 10.13 -4.54 0.91
C GLN A 356 10.57 -4.51 -0.56
N ASP A 357 9.97 -3.65 -1.38
CA ASP A 357 10.33 -3.50 -2.78
C ASP A 357 11.67 -2.79 -2.93
N VAL A 358 11.94 -1.78 -2.08
CA VAL A 358 13.24 -1.09 -2.02
C VAL A 358 14.34 -2.07 -1.64
N LEU A 359 14.09 -2.93 -0.65
CA LEU A 359 15.03 -3.98 -0.22
C LEU A 359 15.27 -5.00 -1.35
N SER A 360 14.20 -5.44 -2.03
CA SER A 360 14.30 -6.39 -3.14
C SER A 360 15.09 -5.81 -4.31
N GLU A 361 14.88 -4.53 -4.63
CA GLU A 361 15.66 -3.83 -5.66
C GLU A 361 17.13 -3.67 -5.25
N GLY A 362 17.40 -3.36 -3.98
CA GLY A 362 18.76 -3.33 -3.44
C GLY A 362 19.51 -4.65 -3.57
N LEU A 363 18.86 -5.77 -3.23
CA LEU A 363 19.43 -7.11 -3.43
C LEU A 363 19.69 -7.40 -4.92
N ARG A 364 18.78 -6.98 -5.81
CA ARG A 364 18.98 -7.09 -7.27
C ARG A 364 20.13 -6.25 -7.79
N MET A 365 20.38 -5.07 -7.20
CA MET A 365 21.56 -4.24 -7.51
C MET A 365 22.86 -4.92 -7.09
N VAL A 366 22.90 -5.51 -5.90
CA VAL A 366 24.08 -6.25 -5.39
C VAL A 366 24.43 -7.41 -6.33
N GLU A 367 23.43 -8.18 -6.76
CA GLU A 367 23.64 -9.28 -7.71
C GLU A 367 24.15 -8.80 -9.07
N ARG A 368 23.67 -7.65 -9.56
CA ARG A 368 24.19 -7.01 -10.78
C ARG A 368 25.64 -6.54 -10.64
N GLU A 369 26.03 -6.00 -9.49
CA GLU A 369 27.42 -5.60 -9.24
C GLU A 369 28.35 -6.82 -9.17
N ARG A 370 27.90 -7.90 -8.51
CA ARG A 370 28.64 -9.16 -8.43
C ARG A 370 28.89 -9.76 -9.81
N ASN A 371 27.87 -9.81 -10.67
CA ASN A 371 27.98 -10.34 -12.03
C ASN A 371 28.84 -9.49 -12.98
N LYS A 372 29.19 -8.25 -12.61
CA LYS A 372 30.13 -7.41 -13.39
C LYS A 372 31.58 -7.62 -13.01
N GLN A 373 31.85 -8.23 -11.85
CA GLN A 373 33.21 -8.41 -11.32
C GLN A 373 33.81 -9.78 -11.64
N GLY A 374 32.97 -10.77 -11.97
CA GLY A 374 33.39 -12.09 -12.49
C GLY A 374 33.39 -12.09 -14.00
#